data_AF-A0A9E0ZSL7-F1
#
_entry.id   AF-A0A9E0ZSL7-F1
#
_cell.length_a   1.000
_cell.length_b   1.000
_cell.length_c   1.000
_cell.angle_alpha   90.00
_cell.angle_beta   90.00
_cell.angle_gamma   90.00
#
_symmetry.space_group_name_H-M   'P 1'
#
loop_
_entity.id
_entity.type
_entity.pdbx_description
1 polymer ?
#
loop_
_entity_poly.entity_id
_entity_poly.type
_entity_poly.pdbx_seq_one_letter_code
_entity_poly.pdbx_strand_id
1 'polypeptide(L)'
;MNQSDRLRYVKEYQSNPLRRDYERNKDLVIKKPFLVHLINLGNVFFVFMFFYYGWIFFVNDSAAYVAFEKFAESTFGFTLLPLLALGIGNIFLGLVYFVYSNEWKKNLIEKHNSVAIEKLNKEYRKKGLYPIDESELFKNSCCDYDDVYETLVCPVTNGRIKNSDLNYCDTPGNCRKCKTFMKAYMGDDWNGEYNHEYK
;
A
#
# COMPACT_ATOMS: atom_id res chain seq x y z
N MET A 1 -4.38 17.01 14.59
CA MET A 1 -2.90 17.04 14.67
C MET A 1 -2.44 17.63 13.37
N ASN A 2 -1.72 18.73 13.47
CA ASN A 2 -1.43 19.57 12.31
C ASN A 2 -0.26 19.00 11.52
N GLN A 3 -0.07 19.52 10.31
CA GLN A 3 0.98 19.01 9.44
C GLN A 3 2.41 19.33 9.96
N SER A 4 2.58 20.46 10.66
CA SER A 4 3.81 20.81 11.36
C SER A 4 4.16 19.82 12.48
N ASP A 5 3.18 19.48 13.31
CA ASP A 5 3.31 18.45 14.36
C ASP A 5 3.62 17.08 13.77
N ARG A 6 2.90 16.67 12.71
CA ARG A 6 3.17 15.41 12.01
C ARG A 6 4.62 15.37 11.51
N LEU A 7 5.10 16.44 10.88
CA LEU A 7 6.49 16.50 10.41
C LEU A 7 7.49 16.36 11.56
N ARG A 8 7.28 17.13 12.64
CA ARG A 8 8.13 17.08 13.83
C ARG A 8 8.19 15.66 14.37
N TYR A 9 7.03 15.03 14.60
CA TYR A 9 6.98 13.68 15.16
C TYR A 9 7.56 12.61 14.24
N VAL A 10 7.47 12.74 12.92
CA VAL A 10 8.14 11.81 12.00
C VAL A 10 9.66 11.94 12.10
N LYS A 11 10.19 13.17 12.10
CA LYS A 11 11.65 13.41 12.26
C LYS A 11 12.16 12.94 13.62
N GLU A 12 11.43 13.27 14.69
CA GLU A 12 11.71 12.80 16.04
C GLU A 12 11.67 11.28 16.08
N TYR A 13 10.63 10.64 15.55
CA TYR A 13 10.52 9.18 15.52
C TYR A 13 11.70 8.53 14.80
N GLN A 14 12.11 9.04 13.63
CA GLN A 14 13.23 8.50 12.85
C GLN A 14 14.56 8.54 13.62
N SER A 15 14.79 9.59 14.42
CA SER A 15 16.02 9.84 15.17
C SER A 15 15.97 9.36 16.63
N ASN A 16 14.80 8.94 17.13
CA ASN A 16 14.62 8.59 18.53
C ASN A 16 15.33 7.27 18.88
N PRO A 17 16.11 7.21 19.98
CA PRO A 17 16.78 5.98 20.40
C PRO A 17 15.80 4.83 20.73
N LEU A 18 14.58 5.15 21.17
CA LEU A 18 13.54 4.17 21.50
C LEU A 18 12.87 3.53 20.26
N ARG A 19 13.14 4.04 19.05
CA ARG A 19 12.52 3.55 17.81
C ARG A 19 12.79 2.06 17.60
N ARG A 20 14.05 1.63 17.75
CA ARG A 20 14.44 0.23 17.52
C ARG A 20 13.73 -0.73 18.48
N ASP A 21 13.59 -0.31 19.74
CA ASP A 21 12.88 -1.09 20.75
C ASP A 21 11.38 -1.13 20.47
N TYR A 22 10.80 -0.02 20.02
CA TYR A 22 9.40 0.03 19.61
C TYR A 22 9.14 -0.88 18.40
N GLU A 23 9.96 -0.82 17.35
CA GLU A 23 9.80 -1.67 16.15
C GLU A 23 9.91 -3.15 16.51
N ARG A 24 10.88 -3.53 17.35
CA ARG A 24 11.01 -4.90 17.86
C ARG A 24 9.77 -5.34 18.65
N ASN A 25 9.29 -4.51 19.57
CA ASN A 25 8.11 -4.84 20.37
C ASN A 25 6.82 -4.86 19.55
N LYS A 26 6.73 -4.02 18.51
CA LYS A 26 5.63 -4.01 17.56
C LYS A 26 5.56 -5.33 16.80
N ASP A 27 6.69 -5.83 16.31
CA ASP A 27 6.76 -7.11 15.60
C ASP A 27 6.39 -8.31 16.50
N LEU A 28 6.73 -8.24 17.80
CA LEU A 28 6.34 -9.26 18.78
C LEU A 28 4.83 -9.28 19.09
N VAL A 29 4.19 -8.11 19.02
CA VAL A 29 2.77 -7.96 19.33
C VAL A 29 1.90 -8.30 18.10
N ILE A 30 2.41 -8.12 16.89
CA ILE A 30 1.70 -8.44 15.65
C ILE A 30 1.51 -9.95 15.50
N LYS A 31 0.26 -10.39 15.50
CA LYS A 31 -0.15 -11.76 15.17
C LYS A 31 -0.81 -11.82 13.81
N LYS A 32 -0.46 -12.82 13.00
CA LYS A 32 -1.10 -13.06 11.70
C LYS A 32 -2.43 -13.81 11.94
N PRO A 33 -3.58 -13.25 11.59
CA PRO A 33 -4.85 -13.96 11.73
C PRO A 33 -4.94 -15.11 10.72
N PHE A 34 -5.71 -16.15 11.05
CA PHE A 34 -5.92 -17.31 10.18
C PHE A 34 -6.31 -16.94 8.73
N LEU A 35 -7.11 -15.88 8.57
CA LEU A 35 -7.55 -15.38 7.27
C LEU A 35 -6.39 -15.01 6.31
N VAL A 36 -5.23 -14.59 6.84
CA VAL A 36 -4.04 -14.34 6.01
C VAL A 36 -3.52 -15.62 5.37
N HIS A 37 -3.61 -16.75 6.08
CA HIS A 37 -3.22 -18.06 5.55
C HIS A 37 -4.18 -18.51 4.45
N LEU A 38 -5.48 -18.21 4.56
CA LEU A 38 -6.44 -18.47 3.48
C LEU A 38 -6.14 -17.63 2.23
N ILE A 39 -5.74 -16.37 2.40
CA ILE A 39 -5.35 -15.53 1.25
C ILE A 39 -4.11 -16.09 0.55
N ASN A 40 -3.11 -16.54 1.32
CA ASN A 40 -1.94 -17.19 0.75
C ASN A 40 -2.28 -18.50 0.03
N LEU A 41 -3.22 -19.28 0.58
CA LEU A 41 -3.71 -20.50 -0.07
C LEU A 41 -4.40 -20.18 -1.40
N GLY A 42 -5.20 -19.11 -1.45
CA GLY A 42 -5.82 -18.61 -2.69
C GLY A 42 -4.77 -18.23 -3.74
N ASN A 43 -3.69 -17.53 -3.34
CA ASN A 43 -2.58 -17.22 -4.25
C ASN A 43 -1.93 -18.48 -4.83
N VAL A 44 -1.67 -19.51 -3.99
CA VAL A 44 -1.11 -20.79 -4.45
C VAL A 44 -2.07 -21.50 -5.42
N PHE A 45 -3.37 -21.47 -5.13
CA PHE A 45 -4.40 -22.03 -6.02
C PHE A 45 -4.39 -21.36 -7.40
N PHE A 46 -4.35 -20.03 -7.47
CA PHE A 46 -4.30 -19.31 -8.75
C PHE A 46 -3.00 -19.57 -9.52
N VAL A 47 -1.86 -19.72 -8.84
CA VAL A 47 -0.59 -20.11 -9.47
C VAL A 47 -0.70 -21.52 -10.07
N PHE A 48 -1.27 -22.47 -9.34
CA PHE A 48 -1.49 -23.82 -9.86
C PHE A 48 -2.43 -23.80 -11.07
N MET A 49 -3.51 -23.04 -11.01
CA MET A 49 -4.45 -22.88 -12.14
C MET A 49 -3.77 -22.23 -13.35
N PHE A 50 -2.89 -21.25 -13.15
CA PHE A 50 -2.11 -20.65 -14.23
C PHE A 50 -1.24 -21.69 -14.96
N PHE A 51 -0.53 -22.54 -14.21
CA PHE A 51 0.25 -23.63 -14.82
C PHE A 51 -0.62 -24.69 -15.50
N TYR A 52 -1.75 -25.05 -14.89
CA TYR A 52 -2.69 -26.02 -15.45
C TYR A 52 -3.29 -25.54 -16.78
N TYR A 53 -3.84 -24.32 -16.81
CA TYR A 53 -4.39 -23.75 -18.04
C TYR A 53 -3.30 -23.44 -19.06
N GLY A 54 -2.16 -22.91 -18.62
CA GLY A 54 -0.99 -22.69 -19.49
C GLY A 54 -0.54 -23.98 -20.17
N TRP A 55 -0.45 -25.09 -19.43
CA TRP A 55 -0.14 -26.40 -19.99
C TRP A 55 -1.14 -26.84 -21.06
N ILE A 56 -2.44 -26.68 -20.83
CA ILE A 56 -3.49 -27.00 -21.83
C ILE A 56 -3.26 -26.25 -23.15
N PHE A 57 -2.79 -25.00 -23.11
CA PHE A 57 -2.49 -24.23 -24.34
C PHE A 57 -1.25 -24.72 -25.11
N PHE A 58 -0.28 -25.35 -24.44
CA PHE A 58 0.97 -25.80 -25.07
C PHE A 58 0.98 -27.28 -25.46
N VAL A 59 0.06 -28.09 -24.93
CA VAL A 59 -0.13 -29.48 -25.37
C VAL A 59 -0.83 -29.47 -26.75
N ASN A 60 0.00 -29.35 -27.79
CA ASN A 60 -0.41 -29.34 -29.19
C ASN A 60 -0.57 -30.77 -29.77
N ASP A 61 -0.55 -31.79 -28.91
CA ASP A 61 -0.69 -33.18 -29.32
C ASP A 61 -2.18 -33.51 -29.48
N SER A 62 -2.58 -33.87 -30.70
CA SER A 62 -3.99 -34.03 -31.10
C SER A 62 -4.73 -35.06 -30.23
N ALA A 63 -4.04 -36.07 -29.69
CA ALA A 63 -4.63 -37.07 -28.81
C ALA A 63 -5.03 -36.52 -27.43
N ALA A 64 -4.19 -35.69 -26.81
CA ALA A 64 -4.48 -35.10 -25.51
C ALA A 64 -5.55 -33.99 -25.62
N TYR A 65 -5.50 -33.22 -26.70
CA TYR A 65 -6.51 -32.22 -27.03
C TYR A 65 -7.89 -32.86 -27.26
N VAL A 66 -7.98 -33.93 -28.07
CA VAL A 66 -9.24 -34.64 -28.34
C VAL A 66 -9.76 -35.38 -27.10
N ALA A 67 -8.87 -35.96 -26.28
CA ALA A 67 -9.27 -36.57 -25.01
C ALA A 67 -9.83 -35.52 -24.02
N PHE A 68 -9.21 -34.34 -23.97
CA PHE A 68 -9.68 -33.23 -23.15
C PHE A 68 -11.00 -32.66 -23.65
N GLU A 69 -11.19 -32.52 -24.96
CA GLU A 69 -12.45 -32.09 -25.58
C GLU A 69 -13.60 -33.03 -25.22
N LYS A 70 -13.39 -34.34 -25.34
CA LYS A 70 -14.39 -35.36 -24.95
C LYS A 70 -14.67 -35.37 -23.44
N PHE A 71 -13.64 -35.18 -22.61
CA PHE A 71 -13.81 -35.09 -21.16
C PHE A 71 -14.61 -33.84 -20.76
N ALA A 72 -14.30 -32.70 -21.37
CA ALA A 72 -14.99 -31.43 -21.16
C ALA A 72 -16.47 -31.50 -21.53
N GLU A 73 -16.77 -32.05 -22.71
CA GLU A 73 -18.12 -32.24 -23.20
C GLU A 73 -18.90 -33.22 -22.30
N SER A 74 -18.29 -34.33 -21.89
CA SER A 74 -18.91 -35.33 -21.03
C SER A 74 -19.13 -34.88 -19.58
N THR A 75 -18.23 -34.07 -19.02
CA THR A 75 -18.24 -33.73 -17.58
C THR A 75 -18.94 -32.42 -17.30
N PHE A 76 -18.77 -31.44 -18.18
CA PHE A 76 -19.28 -30.08 -17.99
C PHE A 76 -20.34 -29.67 -19.03
N GLY A 77 -20.57 -30.48 -20.06
CA GLY A 77 -21.52 -30.14 -21.13
C GLY A 77 -21.06 -28.97 -22.01
N PHE A 78 -19.77 -28.62 -21.96
CA PHE A 78 -19.20 -27.49 -22.69
C PHE A 78 -18.20 -27.96 -23.73
N THR A 79 -18.17 -27.27 -24.87
CA THR A 79 -17.09 -27.39 -25.84
C THR A 79 -15.82 -26.73 -25.32
N LEU A 80 -14.70 -26.92 -26.01
CA LEU A 80 -13.38 -26.44 -25.59
C LEU A 80 -13.31 -24.90 -25.48
N LEU A 81 -14.09 -24.17 -26.28
CA LEU A 81 -14.09 -22.71 -26.35
C LEU A 81 -14.56 -22.01 -25.03
N PRO A 82 -15.70 -22.39 -24.42
CA PRO A 82 -16.06 -21.94 -23.06
C PRO A 82 -14.98 -22.20 -22.01
N LEU A 83 -14.28 -23.35 -22.09
CA LEU A 83 -13.21 -23.71 -21.17
C LEU A 83 -11.97 -22.82 -21.33
N LEU A 84 -11.61 -22.47 -22.56
CA LEU A 84 -10.54 -21.50 -22.83
C LEU A 84 -10.93 -20.11 -22.30
N ALA A 85 -12.18 -19.68 -22.51
CA ALA A 85 -12.67 -18.42 -21.96
C ALA A 85 -12.62 -18.39 -20.43
N LEU A 86 -13.01 -19.49 -19.76
CA LEU A 86 -12.88 -19.64 -18.31
C LEU A 86 -11.43 -19.67 -17.86
N GLY A 87 -10.53 -20.33 -18.61
CA GLY A 87 -9.10 -20.35 -18.33
C GLY A 87 -8.48 -18.95 -18.39
N ILE A 88 -8.75 -18.22 -19.47
CA ILE A 88 -8.31 -16.82 -19.62
C ILE A 88 -8.89 -15.95 -18.50
N GLY A 89 -10.18 -16.08 -18.20
CA GLY A 89 -10.84 -15.39 -17.10
C GLY A 89 -10.19 -15.68 -15.74
N ASN A 90 -9.84 -16.94 -15.46
CA ASN A 90 -9.14 -17.34 -14.24
C ASN A 90 -7.73 -16.74 -14.14
N ILE A 91 -7.02 -16.60 -15.26
CA ILE A 91 -5.70 -15.95 -15.28
C ILE A 91 -5.84 -14.47 -14.89
N PHE A 92 -6.77 -13.74 -15.50
CA PHE A 92 -7.02 -12.34 -15.14
C PHE A 92 -7.48 -12.19 -13.69
N LEU A 93 -8.39 -13.06 -13.24
CA LEU A 93 -8.84 -13.07 -11.85
C LEU A 93 -7.68 -13.33 -10.88
N GLY A 94 -6.79 -14.27 -11.21
CA GLY A 94 -5.59 -14.57 -10.43
C GLY A 94 -4.62 -13.40 -10.35
N LEU A 95 -4.41 -12.66 -11.45
CA LEU A 95 -3.58 -11.45 -11.46
C LEU A 95 -4.17 -10.35 -10.57
N VAL A 96 -5.47 -10.07 -10.71
CA VAL A 96 -6.17 -9.10 -9.86
C VAL A 96 -6.08 -9.53 -8.39
N TYR A 97 -6.39 -10.79 -8.10
CA TYR A 97 -6.29 -11.35 -6.76
C TYR A 97 -4.89 -11.19 -6.18
N PHE A 98 -3.85 -11.50 -6.94
CA PHE A 98 -2.46 -11.37 -6.52
C PHE A 98 -2.10 -9.92 -6.14
N VAL A 99 -2.45 -8.95 -7.00
CA VAL A 99 -2.19 -7.52 -6.78
C VAL A 99 -2.86 -7.04 -5.49
N TYR A 100 -4.15 -7.33 -5.32
CA TYR A 100 -4.90 -6.87 -4.14
C TYR A 100 -4.62 -7.68 -2.87
N SER A 101 -4.12 -8.91 -2.99
CA SER A 101 -3.90 -9.80 -1.84
C SER A 101 -2.98 -9.19 -0.78
N ASN A 102 -1.97 -8.41 -1.20
CA ASN A 102 -1.03 -7.77 -0.28
C ASN A 102 -1.70 -6.67 0.55
N GLU A 103 -2.54 -5.86 -0.06
CA GLU A 103 -3.29 -4.82 0.62
C GLU A 103 -4.32 -5.43 1.58
N TRP A 104 -5.05 -6.46 1.15
CA TRP A 104 -6.00 -7.18 2.01
C TRP A 104 -5.30 -7.81 3.23
N LYS A 105 -4.15 -8.45 3.03
CA LYS A 105 -3.35 -9.01 4.13
C LYS A 105 -2.91 -7.92 5.11
N LYS A 106 -2.41 -6.79 4.61
CA LYS A 106 -1.98 -5.66 5.46
C LYS A 106 -3.14 -5.15 6.30
N ASN A 107 -4.28 -4.86 5.67
CA ASN A 107 -5.48 -4.35 6.35
C ASN A 107 -6.03 -5.35 7.39
N LEU A 108 -5.99 -6.65 7.09
CA LEU A 108 -6.42 -7.70 8.02
C LEU A 108 -5.50 -7.81 9.23
N ILE A 109 -4.18 -7.77 9.02
CA ILE A 109 -3.18 -7.81 10.11
C ILE A 109 -3.33 -6.57 10.99
N GLU A 110 -3.46 -5.38 10.38
CA GLU A 110 -3.61 -4.12 11.11
C GLU A 110 -4.91 -4.10 11.94
N LYS A 111 -6.04 -4.49 11.33
CA LYS A 111 -7.32 -4.56 12.02
C LYS A 111 -7.31 -5.56 13.17
N HIS A 112 -6.73 -6.75 12.97
CA HIS A 112 -6.64 -7.79 14.00
C HIS A 112 -5.79 -7.36 15.20
N ASN A 113 -4.72 -6.61 14.97
CA ASN A 113 -3.78 -6.19 16.02
C ASN A 113 -4.01 -4.76 16.52
N SER A 114 -5.06 -4.08 16.05
CA SER A 114 -5.30 -2.65 16.30
C SER A 114 -5.25 -2.29 17.78
N VAL A 115 -5.94 -3.05 18.64
CA VAL A 115 -5.95 -2.84 20.10
C VAL A 115 -4.57 -3.01 20.73
N ALA A 116 -3.82 -4.01 20.30
CA ALA A 116 -2.51 -4.32 20.87
C ALA A 116 -1.46 -3.29 20.42
N ILE A 117 -1.53 -2.85 19.16
CA ILE A 117 -0.73 -1.75 18.63
C ILE A 117 -1.09 -0.44 19.33
N GLU A 118 -2.37 -0.15 19.57
CA GLU A 118 -2.81 1.06 20.28
C GLU A 118 -2.27 1.09 21.71
N LYS A 119 -2.29 -0.05 22.41
CA LYS A 119 -1.72 -0.19 23.75
C LYS A 119 -0.21 0.08 23.74
N LEU A 120 0.52 -0.49 22.79
CA LEU A 120 1.95 -0.27 22.60
C LEU A 120 2.25 1.21 22.31
N ASN A 121 1.47 1.83 21.41
CA ASN A 121 1.59 3.25 21.08
C ASN A 121 1.39 4.14 22.31
N LYS A 122 0.41 3.84 23.17
CA LYS A 122 0.18 4.58 24.42
C LYS A 122 1.36 4.46 25.38
N GLU A 123 1.96 3.27 25.49
CA GLU A 123 3.14 3.05 26.34
C GLU A 123 4.35 3.86 25.86
N TYR A 124 4.63 3.83 24.56
CA TYR A 124 5.77 4.53 23.99
C TYR A 124 5.59 6.04 23.95
N ARG A 125 4.36 6.53 23.79
CA ARG A 125 4.04 7.97 23.96
C ARG A 125 4.35 8.47 25.37
N LYS A 126 4.06 7.67 26.40
CA LYS A 126 4.46 8.01 27.79
C LYS A 126 5.97 8.06 27.98
N LYS A 127 6.74 7.32 27.16
CA LYS A 127 8.20 7.34 27.15
C LYS A 127 8.79 8.44 26.24
N GLY A 128 7.94 9.29 25.63
CA GLY A 128 8.36 10.37 24.74
C GLY A 128 8.58 9.97 23.28
N LEU A 129 8.15 8.77 22.86
CA LEU A 129 8.17 8.35 21.45
C LEU A 129 6.76 8.48 20.85
N TYR A 130 6.63 9.26 19.78
CA TYR A 130 5.39 9.39 19.02
C TYR A 130 5.48 8.56 17.73
N PRO A 131 4.97 7.30 17.73
CA PRO A 131 5.03 6.45 16.55
C PRO A 131 4.03 6.94 15.50
N ILE A 132 4.55 7.71 14.54
CA ILE A 132 3.81 8.19 13.37
C ILE A 132 4.51 7.65 12.13
N ASP A 133 3.72 6.98 11.28
CA ASP A 133 4.18 6.47 10.00
C ASP A 133 4.41 7.64 9.03
N GLU A 134 5.50 7.62 8.28
CA GLU A 134 5.82 8.65 7.30
C GLU A 134 4.73 8.81 6.24
N SER A 135 4.01 7.74 5.90
CA SER A 135 2.90 7.77 4.96
C SER A 135 1.76 8.71 5.41
N GLU A 136 1.60 8.94 6.72
CA GLU A 136 0.61 9.89 7.25
C GLU A 136 0.90 11.34 6.84
N LEU A 137 2.17 11.69 6.57
CA LEU A 137 2.53 13.00 6.01
C LEU A 137 1.92 13.21 4.63
N PHE A 138 1.90 12.15 3.81
CA PHE A 138 1.51 12.26 2.41
C PHE A 138 0.03 12.02 2.16
N LYS A 139 -0.70 11.42 3.12
CA LYS A 139 -2.16 11.21 3.00
C LYS A 139 -2.97 12.48 3.19
N ASN A 140 -2.48 13.43 3.97
CA ASN A 140 -3.18 14.65 4.35
C ASN A 140 -2.78 15.84 3.46
N SER A 141 -3.45 16.98 3.62
CA SER A 141 -3.01 18.22 2.99
C SER A 141 -1.63 18.63 3.54
N CYS A 142 -0.83 19.29 2.71
CA CYS A 142 0.57 19.55 3.00
C CYS A 142 0.76 20.79 3.86
N CYS A 143 -0.28 21.62 3.95
CA CYS A 143 -0.34 22.85 4.72
C CYS A 143 -1.69 22.92 5.42
N ASP A 144 -2.06 21.92 6.23
CA ASP A 144 -3.21 22.04 7.15
C ASP A 144 -2.92 23.22 8.10
N TYR A 145 -3.54 24.37 7.84
CA TYR A 145 -3.34 25.64 8.56
C TYR A 145 -3.97 25.61 9.95
N ASP A 146 -3.34 26.33 10.89
CA ASP A 146 -3.89 26.60 12.23
C ASP A 146 -4.95 27.71 12.23
N ASP A 147 -4.96 28.58 11.22
CA ASP A 147 -5.89 29.70 11.10
C ASP A 147 -6.41 29.86 9.65
N VAL A 148 -7.71 30.10 9.48
CA VAL A 148 -8.42 30.16 8.17
C VAL A 148 -7.91 31.33 7.31
N TYR A 149 -7.25 32.31 7.92
CA TYR A 149 -6.72 33.50 7.27
C TYR A 149 -5.25 33.37 6.81
N GLU A 150 -4.55 32.29 7.17
CA GLU A 150 -3.13 32.11 6.86
C GLU A 150 -2.87 31.22 5.63
N THR A 151 -3.82 31.07 4.71
CA THR A 151 -3.75 30.18 3.52
C THR A 151 -2.57 30.41 2.55
N LEU A 152 -1.73 31.42 2.80
CA LEU A 152 -0.55 31.74 2.01
C LEU A 152 0.77 31.40 2.73
N VAL A 153 0.77 30.91 3.98
CA VAL A 153 1.99 30.66 4.77
C VAL A 153 2.07 29.20 5.24
N CYS A 154 2.98 28.41 4.66
CA CYS A 154 3.09 27.00 5.05
C CYS A 154 3.47 26.89 6.55
N PRO A 155 2.64 26.25 7.40
CA PRO A 155 2.88 26.15 8.86
C PRO A 155 4.10 25.28 9.19
N VAL A 156 4.60 24.54 8.20
CA VAL A 156 5.78 23.70 8.31
C VAL A 156 7.07 24.50 8.11
N THR A 157 7.05 25.54 7.27
CA THR A 157 8.22 26.38 6.97
C THR A 157 8.12 27.81 7.48
N ASN A 158 6.96 28.22 8.02
CA ASN A 158 6.60 29.61 8.31
C ASN A 158 6.87 30.56 7.13
N GLY A 159 6.76 30.04 5.91
CA GLY A 159 7.21 30.69 4.69
C GLY A 159 6.07 30.84 3.70
N ARG A 160 6.08 31.93 2.93
CA ARG A 160 5.03 32.19 1.94
C ARG A 160 5.04 31.12 0.85
N ILE A 161 3.90 30.49 0.62
CA ILE A 161 3.69 29.56 -0.49
C ILE A 161 3.59 30.38 -1.78
N LYS A 162 4.34 29.96 -2.80
CA LYS A 162 4.23 30.56 -4.14
C LYS A 162 2.90 30.14 -4.77
N ASN A 163 2.26 31.05 -5.51
CA ASN A 163 1.00 30.75 -6.19
C ASN A 163 1.09 29.53 -7.13
N SER A 164 2.27 29.23 -7.68
CA SER A 164 2.52 28.03 -8.50
C SER A 164 2.41 26.71 -7.74
N ASP A 165 2.64 26.74 -6.42
CA ASP A 165 2.75 25.56 -5.57
C ASP A 165 1.49 25.35 -4.72
N LEU A 166 0.63 26.37 -4.63
CA LEU A 166 -0.59 26.39 -3.80
C LEU A 166 -1.49 25.19 -4.07
N ASN A 167 -1.81 24.91 -5.34
CA ASN A 167 -2.68 23.79 -5.72
C ASN A 167 -2.10 22.43 -5.30
N TYR A 168 -0.77 22.27 -5.33
CA TYR A 168 -0.12 21.03 -4.91
C TYR A 168 -0.04 20.89 -3.39
N CYS A 169 0.13 22.00 -2.68
CA CYS A 169 0.26 22.02 -1.23
C CYS A 169 -1.10 21.89 -0.51
N ASP A 170 -2.18 22.36 -1.13
CA ASP A 170 -3.54 22.29 -0.58
C ASP A 170 -4.23 20.94 -0.87
N THR A 171 -3.84 20.26 -1.94
CA THR A 171 -4.44 18.97 -2.31
C THR A 171 -3.88 17.82 -1.46
N PRO A 172 -4.72 17.07 -0.72
CA PRO A 172 -4.30 15.85 -0.02
C PRO A 172 -3.67 14.83 -0.99
N GLY A 173 -2.59 14.16 -0.58
CA GLY A 173 -1.89 13.22 -1.47
C GLY A 173 -0.75 13.84 -2.30
N ASN A 174 -0.73 15.16 -2.48
CA ASN A 174 0.19 15.84 -3.38
C ASN A 174 1.44 16.42 -2.71
N CYS A 175 1.73 16.08 -1.45
CA CYS A 175 2.83 16.69 -0.70
C CYS A 175 4.22 16.43 -1.28
N ARG A 176 4.38 15.35 -2.04
CA ARG A 176 5.59 15.10 -2.83
C ARG A 176 5.84 16.13 -3.93
N LYS A 177 4.78 16.79 -4.42
CA LYS A 177 4.81 17.79 -5.49
C LYS A 177 4.89 19.23 -4.93
N CYS A 178 4.59 19.41 -3.65
CA CYS A 178 4.70 20.68 -2.96
C CYS A 178 6.16 20.97 -2.59
N LYS A 179 6.81 21.90 -3.30
CA LYS A 179 8.23 22.27 -3.07
C LYS A 179 8.48 22.74 -1.65
N THR A 180 7.61 23.61 -1.15
CA THR A 180 7.71 24.19 0.20
C THR A 180 7.72 23.09 1.26
N PHE A 181 6.81 22.12 1.13
CA PHE A 181 6.75 20.97 2.04
C PHE A 181 7.97 20.07 1.91
N MET A 182 8.38 19.72 0.70
CA MET A 182 9.52 18.81 0.48
C MET A 182 10.84 19.40 0.96
N LYS A 183 11.06 20.70 0.77
CA LYS A 183 12.21 21.41 1.35
C LYS A 183 12.20 21.36 2.88
N ALA A 184 11.02 21.52 3.50
CA ALA A 184 10.89 21.40 4.96
C ALA A 184 11.17 19.98 5.46
N TYR A 185 10.71 18.97 4.70
CA TYR A 185 10.84 17.57 5.04
C TYR A 185 12.28 17.08 4.88
N MET A 186 12.87 17.24 3.70
CA MET A 186 14.21 16.74 3.34
C MET A 186 15.35 17.70 3.73
N GLY A 187 15.08 18.97 4.02
CA GLY A 187 16.12 19.93 4.37
C GLY A 187 17.08 20.19 3.20
N ASP A 188 18.38 20.20 3.48
CA ASP A 188 19.44 20.48 2.50
C ASP A 188 19.62 19.36 1.47
N ASP A 189 19.10 18.15 1.75
CA ASP A 189 19.12 17.01 0.82
C ASP A 189 18.09 17.15 -0.31
N TRP A 190 17.23 18.18 -0.26
CA TRP A 190 16.25 18.44 -1.32
C TRP A 190 16.90 19.12 -2.53
N ASN A 191 17.18 18.34 -3.59
CA ASN A 191 17.81 18.84 -4.82
C ASN A 191 16.88 19.64 -5.75
N GLY A 192 15.60 19.86 -5.37
CA GLY A 192 14.68 20.73 -6.11
C GLY A 192 14.19 20.19 -7.45
N GLU A 193 14.61 19.00 -7.86
CA GLU A 193 14.25 18.43 -9.16
C GLU A 193 12.90 17.70 -9.06
N TYR A 194 11.91 18.29 -9.72
CA TYR A 194 10.76 17.53 -10.17
C TYR A 194 11.26 16.42 -11.10
N ASN A 195 11.11 15.17 -10.71
CA ASN A 195 10.98 14.10 -11.71
C ASN A 195 9.66 14.33 -12.44
N HIS A 196 9.71 15.21 -13.45
CA HIS A 196 8.76 15.28 -14.55
C HIS A 196 8.93 14.03 -15.44
N GLU A 197 8.79 12.85 -14.87
CA GLU A 197 8.78 11.61 -15.66
C GLU A 197 7.66 10.73 -15.14
N TYR A 198 6.43 11.09 -15.49
CA TYR A 198 5.40 10.13 -15.92
C TYR A 198 4.47 10.90 -16.88
N LYS A 199 4.79 10.84 -18.17
CA LYS A 199 3.80 10.96 -19.25
C LYS A 199 3.03 9.65 -19.33
#